data_AF-A0A8H7KRM1-F1
#
_entry.id   AF-A0A8H7KRM1-F1
#
_cell.length_a   1.000
_cell.length_b   1.000
_cell.length_c   1.000
_cell.angle_alpha   90.00
_cell.angle_beta   90.00
_cell.angle_gamma   90.00
#
_symmetry.space_group_name_H-M   'P 1'
#
loop_
_entity.id
_entity.type
_entity.pdbx_description
1 polymer ?
#
loop_
_entity_poly.entity_id
_entity_poly.type
_entity_poly.pdbx_seq_one_letter_code
_entity_poly.pdbx_strand_id
1 'polypeptide(L)'
;MVGGDVMSRPDFRKMMEKLDYGDEDIAHWESDVRGEDTVQVAMYCHGDKPIMRWLYFSMRDGGECYRTMPPDFSRVIAEGWKEDMMDMIESGGIDRAQTYVQDTLMKAFATGRLAPPL
;
A
#
# COMPACT_ATOMS: atom_id res chain seq x y z
N MET A 1 6.45 13.33 13.20
CA MET A 1 5.05 12.86 13.21
C MET A 1 4.98 11.74 12.19
N VAL A 2 4.58 10.54 12.60
CA VAL A 2 4.34 9.44 11.66
C VAL A 2 2.91 9.61 11.16
N GLY A 3 2.71 9.58 9.85
CA GLY A 3 1.41 9.73 9.23
C GLY A 3 1.43 9.05 7.87
N GLY A 4 0.29 8.59 7.41
CA GLY A 4 0.13 7.97 6.10
C GLY A 4 -1.24 8.28 5.53
N ASP A 5 -1.39 8.12 4.22
CA ASP A 5 -2.71 8.12 3.58
C ASP A 5 -2.80 7.10 2.46
N VAL A 6 -3.99 6.53 2.24
CA VAL A 6 -4.27 5.72 1.04
C VAL A 6 -4.90 6.66 0.04
N MET A 7 -4.19 6.93 -1.05
CA MET A 7 -4.62 7.92 -2.03
C MET A 7 -4.90 7.26 -3.37
N SER A 8 -5.92 7.78 -4.07
CA SER A 8 -6.06 7.52 -5.50
C SER A 8 -4.86 8.11 -6.24
N ARG A 9 -4.50 7.57 -7.41
CA ARG A 9 -3.47 8.19 -8.26
C ARG A 9 -3.76 9.68 -8.53
N PRO A 10 -4.98 10.11 -8.89
CA PRO A 10 -5.27 11.54 -9.05
C PRO A 10 -5.02 12.39 -7.81
N ASP A 11 -5.31 11.89 -6.62
CA ASP A 11 -5.08 12.66 -5.38
C ASP A 11 -3.60 12.71 -5.01
N PHE A 12 -2.86 11.63 -5.27
CA PHE A 12 -1.43 11.61 -5.09
C PHE A 12 -0.68 12.50 -6.10
N ARG A 13 -1.15 12.59 -7.35
CA ARG A 13 -0.66 13.56 -8.35
C ARG A 13 -0.71 15.00 -7.81
N LYS A 14 -1.86 15.40 -7.24
CA LYS A 14 -2.01 16.73 -6.60
C LYS A 14 -1.07 16.92 -5.43
N MET A 15 -0.68 15.84 -4.74
CA MET A 15 0.30 15.91 -3.66
C MET A 15 1.71 16.11 -4.20
N MET A 16 2.09 15.44 -5.29
CA MET A 16 3.38 15.66 -5.95
C MET A 16 3.53 17.10 -6.43
N GLU A 17 2.47 17.70 -7.00
CA GLU A 17 2.43 19.13 -7.36
C GLU A 17 2.63 20.03 -6.14
N LYS A 18 2.00 19.72 -5.00
CA LYS A 18 2.18 20.47 -3.74
C LYS A 18 3.58 20.33 -3.14
N LEU A 19 4.27 19.23 -3.43
CA LEU A 19 5.63 18.94 -3.00
C LEU A 19 6.69 19.48 -3.99
N ASP A 20 6.27 20.23 -5.01
CA ASP A 20 7.15 20.84 -6.03
C ASP A 20 8.00 19.80 -6.79
N TYR A 21 7.40 18.66 -7.11
CA TYR A 21 8.02 17.69 -8.02
C TYR A 21 8.08 18.24 -9.44
N GLY A 22 9.18 17.95 -10.15
CA GLY A 22 9.32 18.35 -11.55
C GLY A 22 8.32 17.66 -12.46
N ASP A 23 7.86 18.37 -13.50
CA ASP A 23 6.88 17.86 -14.47
C ASP A 23 7.33 16.55 -15.13
N GLU A 24 8.63 16.39 -15.38
CA GLU A 24 9.20 15.16 -15.95
C GLU A 24 9.09 13.97 -14.99
N ASP A 25 9.30 14.19 -13.69
CA ASP A 25 9.19 13.15 -12.67
C ASP A 25 7.73 12.72 -12.47
N ILE A 26 6.81 13.70 -12.49
CA ILE A 26 5.36 13.44 -12.44
C ILE A 26 4.93 12.64 -13.66
N ALA A 27 5.34 13.06 -14.87
CA ALA A 27 5.01 12.35 -16.11
C ALA A 27 5.56 10.92 -16.12
N HIS A 28 6.80 10.72 -15.64
CA HIS A 28 7.39 9.40 -15.51
C HIS A 28 6.58 8.51 -14.55
N TRP A 29 6.23 9.02 -13.37
CA TRP A 29 5.36 8.33 -12.42
C TRP A 29 3.96 8.04 -12.98
N GLU A 30 3.37 8.98 -13.72
CA GLU A 30 2.06 8.82 -14.36
C GLU A 30 2.05 7.68 -15.37
N SER A 31 3.16 7.51 -16.11
CA SER A 31 3.34 6.44 -17.09
C SER A 31 3.61 5.06 -16.49
N ASP A 32 4.05 4.99 -15.22
CA ASP A 32 4.29 3.73 -14.51
C ASP A 32 2.97 3.12 -13.99
N VAL A 33 2.26 2.43 -14.88
CA VAL A 33 0.99 1.74 -14.60
C VAL A 33 1.24 0.24 -14.49
N ARG A 34 1.38 -0.26 -13.26
CA ARG A 34 1.70 -1.67 -12.97
C ARG A 34 0.47 -2.58 -12.78
N GLY A 35 -0.73 -2.05 -12.94
CA GLY A 35 -1.98 -2.80 -12.77
C GLY A 35 -2.60 -2.67 -11.36
N GLU A 36 -3.80 -3.21 -11.20
CA GLU A 36 -4.61 -3.12 -9.97
C GLU A 36 -4.15 -4.07 -8.85
N ASP A 37 -3.20 -4.95 -9.13
CA ASP A 37 -2.61 -5.91 -8.20
C ASP A 37 -1.35 -5.39 -7.49
N THR A 38 -0.99 -4.12 -7.74
CA THR A 38 0.26 -3.52 -7.25
C THR A 38 0.00 -2.29 -6.41
N VAL A 39 0.42 -2.35 -5.14
CA VAL A 39 0.45 -1.22 -4.22
C VAL A 39 1.75 -0.45 -4.42
N GLN A 40 1.64 0.85 -4.64
CA GLN A 40 2.78 1.77 -4.60
C GLN A 40 2.82 2.44 -3.24
N VAL A 41 3.92 2.26 -2.52
CA VAL A 41 4.18 2.88 -1.23
C VAL A 41 5.14 4.03 -1.43
N ALA A 42 4.69 5.24 -1.10
CA ALA A 42 5.52 6.44 -1.10
C ALA A 42 5.91 6.77 0.34
N MET A 43 7.21 6.74 0.63
CA MET A 43 7.74 7.12 1.93
C MET A 43 8.42 8.48 1.82
N TYR A 44 7.83 9.49 2.44
CA TYR A 44 8.42 10.82 2.52
C TYR A 44 9.07 11.03 3.88
N CYS A 45 10.39 11.18 3.87
CA CYS A 45 11.16 11.48 5.07
C CYS A 45 11.47 12.98 5.11
N HIS A 46 10.85 13.68 6.07
CA HIS A 46 11.16 15.07 6.36
C HIS A 46 12.52 15.19 7.07
N GLY A 47 13.31 16.21 6.72
CA GLY A 47 14.60 16.53 7.34
C GLY A 47 15.35 17.62 6.54
N ASP A 48 16.59 17.92 6.92
CA ASP A 48 17.45 18.91 6.22
C ASP A 48 17.64 18.59 4.72
N LYS A 49 17.46 17.31 4.37
CA LYS A 49 17.38 16.82 3.00
C LYS A 49 16.14 15.94 2.89
N PRO A 50 14.99 16.49 2.43
CA PRO A 50 13.80 15.69 2.23
C PRO A 50 14.07 14.61 1.18
N ILE A 51 13.67 13.37 1.47
CA ILE A 51 13.84 12.25 0.55
C ILE A 51 12.49 11.56 0.41
N MET A 52 12.10 11.29 -0.83
CA MET A 52 11.02 10.35 -1.15
C MET A 52 11.61 9.03 -1.62
N ARG A 53 11.06 7.93 -1.14
CA ARG A 53 11.35 6.58 -1.62
C ARG A 53 10.07 5.91 -2.08
N TRP A 54 10.17 5.27 -3.24
CA TRP A 54 9.11 4.45 -3.81
C TRP A 54 9.41 3.00 -3.51
N LEU A 55 8.45 2.30 -2.92
CA LEU A 55 8.42 0.85 -2.87
C LEU A 55 7.20 0.39 -3.65
N TYR A 56 7.34 -0.72 -4.34
CA TYR A 56 6.24 -1.37 -5.04
C TYR A 56 6.06 -2.73 -4.40
N PHE A 57 4.81 -3.05 -4.08
CA PHE A 57 4.43 -4.37 -3.64
C PHE A 57 3.34 -4.87 -4.58
N SER A 58 3.68 -5.81 -5.45
CA SER A 58 2.64 -6.56 -6.15
C SER A 58 2.19 -7.74 -5.31
N MET A 59 0.88 -7.98 -5.23
CA MET A 59 0.35 -9.24 -4.72
C MET A 59 0.96 -10.44 -5.47
N ARG A 60 1.41 -10.24 -6.72
CA ARG A 60 2.15 -11.25 -7.48
C ARG A 60 3.57 -11.54 -6.97
N ASP A 61 4.16 -10.63 -6.19
CA ASP A 61 5.49 -10.77 -5.60
C ASP A 61 5.45 -11.53 -4.26
N GLY A 62 4.27 -11.64 -3.63
CA GLY A 62 4.08 -12.37 -2.37
C GLY A 62 4.19 -13.89 -2.45
N GLY A 63 4.34 -14.45 -3.66
CA GLY A 63 4.42 -15.89 -3.91
C GLY A 63 3.26 -16.44 -4.74
N GLU A 64 3.36 -17.70 -5.17
CA GLU A 64 2.42 -18.35 -6.10
C GLU A 64 0.97 -18.39 -5.55
N CYS A 65 0.80 -18.53 -4.23
CA CYS A 65 -0.50 -18.59 -3.57
C CYS A 65 -1.32 -17.29 -3.65
N TYR A 66 -0.68 -16.12 -3.73
CA TYR A 66 -1.38 -14.83 -3.81
C TYR A 66 -1.71 -14.46 -5.26
N ARG A 67 -1.06 -15.08 -6.26
CA ARG A 67 -1.32 -14.85 -7.69
C ARG A 67 -2.67 -15.40 -8.15
N THR A 68 -3.18 -16.41 -7.46
CA THR A 68 -4.46 -17.06 -7.78
C THR A 68 -5.62 -16.50 -6.98
N MET A 69 -5.37 -15.52 -6.08
CA MET A 69 -6.43 -14.95 -5.26
C MET A 69 -7.35 -14.02 -6.07
N PRO A 70 -8.67 -14.03 -5.80
CA PRO A 70 -9.58 -13.09 -6.43
C PRO A 70 -9.20 -11.63 -6.12
N PRO A 71 -9.43 -10.68 -7.05
CA PRO A 71 -9.10 -9.25 -6.85
C PRO A 71 -9.68 -8.63 -5.57
N ASP A 72 -10.84 -9.12 -5.11
CA ASP A 72 -11.47 -8.66 -3.87
C ASP A 72 -10.60 -8.88 -2.62
N PHE A 73 -9.75 -9.91 -2.62
CA PHE A 73 -8.84 -10.21 -1.53
C PHE A 73 -7.73 -9.16 -1.46
N SER A 74 -7.14 -8.82 -2.61
CA SER A 74 -6.13 -7.76 -2.74
C SER A 74 -6.66 -6.41 -2.27
N ARG A 75 -7.91 -6.08 -2.62
CA ARG A 75 -8.58 -4.85 -2.18
C ARG A 75 -8.71 -4.80 -0.66
N VAL A 76 -9.17 -5.88 -0.05
CA VAL A 76 -9.34 -5.98 1.42
C VAL A 76 -8.00 -5.83 2.15
N ILE A 77 -6.94 -6.44 1.62
CA ILE A 77 -5.57 -6.31 2.13
C ILE A 77 -5.08 -4.87 1.99
N ALA A 78 -5.38 -4.17 0.89
CA ALA A 78 -4.94 -2.80 0.70
C ALA A 78 -5.64 -1.78 1.61
N GLU A 79 -6.94 -1.97 1.89
CA GLU A 79 -7.74 -1.00 2.65
C GLU A 79 -7.31 -0.84 4.12
N GLY A 80 -6.89 -1.93 4.77
CA GLY A 80 -6.42 -1.88 6.17
C GLY A 80 -4.93 -1.52 6.31
N TRP A 81 -4.17 -1.61 5.22
CA TRP A 81 -2.71 -1.59 5.24
C TRP A 81 -2.13 -0.36 5.94
N LYS A 82 -2.74 0.81 5.68
CA LYS A 82 -2.29 2.08 6.26
C LYS A 82 -2.38 2.09 7.78
N GLU A 83 -3.57 1.83 8.32
CA GLU A 83 -3.81 1.91 9.78
C GLU A 83 -2.94 0.90 10.50
N ASP A 84 -2.90 -0.34 9.99
CA ASP A 84 -2.12 -1.40 10.61
C ASP A 84 -0.60 -1.15 10.52
N MET A 85 -0.09 -0.58 9.42
CA MET A 85 1.32 -0.17 9.35
C MET A 85 1.66 0.99 10.29
N MET A 86 0.79 1.98 10.41
CA MET A 86 0.99 3.09 11.35
C MET A 86 1.06 2.55 12.79
N ASP A 87 0.10 1.73 13.18
CA ASP A 87 0.08 1.06 14.48
C ASP A 87 1.34 0.22 14.72
N MET A 88 1.82 -0.49 13.70
CA MET A 88 3.06 -1.29 13.79
C MET A 88 4.31 -0.44 13.97
N ILE A 89 4.43 0.67 13.23
CA ILE A 89 5.56 1.61 13.36
C ILE A 89 5.56 2.26 14.74
N GLU A 90 4.40 2.66 15.25
CA GLU A 90 4.25 3.31 16.55
C GLU A 90 4.49 2.34 17.72
N SER A 91 3.98 1.11 17.62
CA SER A 91 4.14 0.09 18.65
C SER A 91 5.50 -0.62 18.63
N GLY A 92 6.28 -0.46 17.57
CA GLY A 92 7.51 -1.23 17.33
C GLY A 92 7.28 -2.72 17.06
N GLY A 93 6.03 -3.12 16.79
CA GLY A 93 5.61 -4.51 16.62
C GLY A 93 5.90 -5.08 15.24
N ILE A 94 7.16 -5.05 14.78
CA ILE A 94 7.58 -5.53 13.45
C ILE A 94 7.11 -6.97 13.17
N ASP A 95 7.03 -7.82 14.19
CA ASP A 95 6.61 -9.22 14.02
C ASP A 95 5.18 -9.34 13.44
N ARG A 96 4.30 -8.35 13.68
CA ARG A 96 2.94 -8.32 13.14
C ARG A 96 2.91 -8.06 11.63
N ALA A 97 3.99 -7.52 11.05
CA ALA A 97 4.07 -7.33 9.60
C ALA A 97 4.07 -8.69 8.87
N GLN A 98 4.58 -9.74 9.52
CA GLN A 98 4.62 -11.09 8.94
C GLN A 98 3.25 -11.77 8.90
N THR A 99 2.35 -11.44 9.83
CA THR A 99 1.00 -12.03 9.91
C THR A 99 -0.08 -11.16 9.27
N TYR A 100 0.26 -9.93 8.88
CA TYR A 100 -0.68 -8.91 8.40
C TYR A 100 -1.70 -9.43 7.37
N VAL A 101 -1.23 -10.09 6.31
CA VAL A 101 -2.09 -10.58 5.22
C VAL A 101 -3.07 -11.63 5.76
N GLN A 102 -2.59 -12.55 6.60
CA GLN A 102 -3.41 -13.60 7.17
C GLN A 102 -4.47 -13.03 8.14
N ASP A 103 -4.07 -12.12 9.02
CA ASP A 103 -4.97 -11.48 9.99
C ASP A 103 -6.08 -10.68 9.29
N THR A 104 -5.70 -9.94 8.25
CA THR A 104 -6.62 -9.13 7.45
C THR A 104 -7.65 -9.99 6.71
N LEU A 105 -7.20 -11.08 6.08
CA LEU A 105 -8.10 -12.02 5.40
C LEU A 105 -9.02 -12.75 6.38
N MET A 106 -8.50 -13.21 7.52
CA MET A 106 -9.29 -13.85 8.57
C MET A 106 -10.40 -12.93 9.11
N LYS A 107 -10.08 -11.65 9.34
CA LYS A 107 -11.06 -10.65 9.75
C LYS A 107 -12.13 -10.44 8.69
N ALA A 108 -11.74 -10.39 7.41
CA ALA A 108 -12.68 -10.23 6.31
C ALA A 108 -13.62 -11.43 6.13
N PHE A 109 -13.14 -12.66 6.36
CA PHE A 109 -14.00 -13.84 6.39
C PHE A 109 -14.95 -13.81 7.59
N ALA A 110 -14.45 -13.50 8.79
CA ALA A 110 -15.27 -13.47 10.01
C ALA A 110 -16.38 -12.41 9.96
N THR A 111 -16.16 -11.32 9.23
CA THR A 111 -17.12 -10.22 9.04
C THR A 111 -18.02 -10.39 7.82
N GLY A 112 -17.82 -11.44 7.02
CA GLY A 112 -18.57 -11.69 5.78
C GLY A 112 -18.22 -10.76 4.62
N ARG A 113 -17.13 -9.99 4.72
CA ARG A 113 -16.62 -9.14 3.61
C ARG A 113 -16.04 -9.96 2.47
N LEU A 114 -15.53 -11.16 2.76
CA LEU A 114 -15.06 -12.13 1.77
C LEU A 114 -15.72 -13.48 2.01
N ALA A 115 -15.99 -14.20 0.93
CA ALA A 115 -16.34 -15.61 0.99
C ALA A 115 -15.06 -16.47 0.91
N PRO A 116 -14.96 -17.58 1.67
CA PRO A 116 -13.87 -18.53 1.50
C PRO A 116 -13.82 -19.03 0.05
N PRO A 117 -12.62 -19.22 -0.52
CA PRO A 117 -12.51 -19.87 -1.83
C PRO A 117 -13.13 -21.28 -1.75
N LEU A 118 -13.91 -21.64 -2.76
CA LEU A 118 -14.54 -22.96 -2.92
C LEU A 118 -13.50 -24.06 -3.16
#